data_AF-A0A7S2PNC3-F1
#
_entry.id   AF-A0A7S2PNC3-F1
#
_cell.length_a   1.000
_cell.length_b   1.000
_cell.length_c   1.000
_cell.angle_alpha   90.00
_cell.angle_beta   90.00
_cell.angle_gamma   90.00
#
_symmetry.space_group_name_H-M   'P 1'
#
loop_
_entity.id
_entity.type
_entity.pdbx_description
1 polymer ?
#
loop_
_entity_poly.entity_id
_entity_poly.type
_entity_poly.pdbx_seq_one_letter_code
_entity_poly.pdbx_strand_id
1 'polypeptide(L)'
;FVAENVVKGVLPQVLDEMLSTRAMLKKAAKEYKKRVPNLSPSVLRQIEARQLALKYVANVTYGYTSATFSGRSAAPLVADTIVECGRRTLSNAITLANAWGKDTNGRWTNAEVL
;
A
#
# COMPACT_ATOMS: atom_id res chain seq x y z
N PHE A 1 -20.74 2.92 3.91
CA PHE A 1 -20.13 3.09 2.58
C PHE A 1 -21.07 2.53 1.53
N VAL A 2 -21.12 3.13 0.34
CA VAL A 2 -21.86 2.59 -0.80
C VAL A 2 -20.92 1.80 -1.70
N ALA A 3 -21.48 0.91 -2.53
CA ALA A 3 -20.70 0.13 -3.47
C ALA A 3 -20.19 1.02 -4.64
N GLU A 4 -19.07 0.59 -5.26
CA GLU A 4 -18.42 1.35 -6.34
C GLU A 4 -19.32 1.54 -7.56
N ASN A 5 -20.21 0.57 -7.84
CA ASN A 5 -21.20 0.67 -8.92
C ASN A 5 -22.24 1.77 -8.70
N VAL A 6 -22.39 2.27 -7.46
CA VAL A 6 -23.25 3.41 -7.14
C VAL A 6 -22.47 4.71 -7.27
N VAL A 7 -21.31 4.81 -6.60
CA VAL A 7 -20.42 5.97 -6.68
C VAL A 7 -18.97 5.52 -6.53
N LYS A 8 -18.12 5.95 -7.46
CA LYS A 8 -16.66 5.84 -7.32
C LYS A 8 -16.15 7.04 -6.52
N GLY A 9 -15.63 6.79 -5.31
CA GLY A 9 -15.14 7.84 -4.42
C GLY A 9 -13.88 8.55 -4.97
N VAL A 10 -13.75 9.85 -4.67
CA VAL A 10 -12.60 10.67 -5.09
C VAL A 10 -11.29 10.21 -4.43
N LEU A 11 -11.32 9.89 -3.13
CA LEU A 11 -10.13 9.41 -2.40
C LEU A 11 -9.54 8.13 -3.03
N PRO A 12 -10.33 7.07 -3.31
CA PRO A 12 -9.86 5.92 -4.08
C PRO A 12 -9.27 6.25 -5.45
N GLN A 13 -9.88 7.16 -6.22
CA GLN A 13 -9.39 7.55 -7.55
C GLN A 13 -8.01 8.20 -7.48
N VAL A 14 -7.84 9.19 -6.60
CA VAL A 14 -6.55 9.88 -6.41
C VAL A 14 -5.49 8.89 -5.94
N LEU A 15 -5.83 8.00 -5.00
CA LEU A 15 -4.90 6.99 -4.51
C LEU A 15 -4.48 6.01 -5.61
N ASP A 16 -5.40 5.60 -6.49
CA ASP A 16 -5.12 4.71 -7.61
C ASP A 16 -4.13 5.32 -8.61
N GLU A 17 -4.29 6.60 -8.95
CA GLU A 17 -3.36 7.34 -9.81
C GLU A 17 -1.95 7.46 -9.18
N MET A 18 -1.89 7.76 -7.88
CA MET A 18 -0.64 7.86 -7.14
C MET A 18 0.10 6.52 -7.07
N LEU A 19 -0.62 5.42 -6.78
CA LEU A 19 -0.06 4.08 -6.71
C LEU A 19 0.38 3.56 -8.07
N SER A 20 -0.41 3.82 -9.12
CA SER A 20 -0.06 3.51 -10.50
C SER A 20 1.23 4.21 -10.93
N THR A 21 1.34 5.51 -10.63
CA THR A 21 2.56 6.29 -10.91
C THR A 21 3.76 5.76 -10.14
N ARG A 22 3.57 5.40 -8.87
CA ARG A 22 4.64 4.78 -8.06
C ARG A 22 5.09 3.44 -8.65
N ALA A 23 4.17 2.60 -9.11
CA ALA A 23 4.49 1.33 -9.76
C ALA A 23 5.28 1.55 -11.06
N MET A 24 4.91 2.55 -11.86
CA MET A 24 5.65 2.95 -13.06
C MET A 24 7.09 3.38 -12.73
N LEU A 25 7.30 4.19 -11.70
CA LEU A 25 8.64 4.60 -11.27
C LEU A 25 9.51 3.41 -10.83
N LYS A 26 8.95 2.47 -10.06
CA LYS A 26 9.67 1.26 -9.66
C LYS A 26 10.04 0.38 -10.87
N LYS A 27 9.12 0.25 -11.85
CA LYS A 27 9.38 -0.46 -13.10
C LYS A 27 10.48 0.23 -13.90
N ALA A 28 10.42 1.56 -14.03
CA ALA A 28 11.44 2.35 -14.69
C ALA A 28 12.82 2.13 -14.04
N ALA A 29 12.93 2.22 -12.70
CA ALA A 29 14.18 1.95 -12.00
C ALA A 29 14.78 0.57 -12.35
N LYS A 30 13.94 -0.47 -12.46
CA LYS A 30 14.37 -1.82 -12.86
C LYS A 30 14.82 -1.89 -14.32
N GLU A 31 14.07 -1.27 -15.24
CA GLU A 31 14.41 -1.26 -16.66
C GLU A 31 15.70 -0.47 -16.95
N TYR A 32 15.89 0.67 -16.30
CA TYR A 32 17.10 1.48 -16.45
C TYR A 32 18.35 0.70 -16.01
N LYS A 33 18.28 0.00 -14.88
CA LYS A 33 19.36 -0.90 -14.41
C LYS A 33 19.71 -2.00 -15.42
N LYS A 34 18.70 -2.51 -16.15
CA LYS A 34 18.87 -3.60 -17.10
C LYS A 34 19.41 -3.13 -18.45
N ARG A 35 18.94 -1.98 -18.95
CA ARG A 35 19.15 -1.55 -20.34
C ARG A 35 20.27 -0.53 -20.52
N VAL A 36 20.63 0.22 -19.48
CA VAL A 36 21.62 1.29 -19.58
C VAL A 36 22.95 0.83 -18.96
N PRO A 37 23.96 0.47 -19.76
CA PRO A 37 25.30 0.21 -19.24
C PRO A 37 25.88 1.50 -18.64
N ASN A 38 26.62 1.37 -17.53
CA ASN A 38 27.23 2.50 -16.80
C ASN A 38 26.23 3.59 -16.35
N LEU A 39 25.00 3.20 -15.99
CA LEU A 39 24.00 4.12 -15.46
C LEU A 39 24.52 4.85 -14.22
N SER A 40 24.44 6.18 -14.24
CA SER A 40 24.83 7.00 -13.09
C SER A 40 23.98 6.66 -11.85
N PRO A 41 24.61 6.43 -10.68
CA PRO A 41 23.90 6.20 -9.43
C PRO A 41 22.92 7.33 -9.04
N SER A 42 23.18 8.56 -9.47
CA SER A 42 22.32 9.72 -9.19
C SER A 42 20.93 9.59 -9.83
N VAL A 43 20.85 8.99 -11.03
CA VAL A 43 19.58 8.77 -11.73
C VAL A 43 18.69 7.81 -10.95
N LEU A 44 19.26 6.69 -10.49
CA LEU A 44 18.53 5.73 -9.67
C LEU A 44 18.08 6.33 -8.35
N ARG A 45 18.94 7.13 -7.71
CA ARG A 45 18.61 7.84 -6.47
C ARG A 45 17.45 8.82 -6.66
N GLN A 46 17.41 9.54 -7.79
CA GLN A 46 16.29 10.44 -8.10
C GLN A 46 14.97 9.70 -8.32
N ILE A 47 15.00 8.58 -9.07
CA ILE A 47 13.79 7.76 -9.29
C ILE A 47 13.29 7.19 -7.95
N GLU A 48 14.21 6.71 -7.11
CA GLU A 48 13.88 6.20 -5.78
C GLU A 48 13.30 7.30 -4.87
N ALA A 49 13.87 8.51 -4.89
CA ALA A 49 13.31 9.64 -4.15
C ALA A 49 11.87 9.96 -4.59
N ARG A 50 11.59 9.95 -5.90
CA ARG A 50 10.24 10.20 -6.45
C ARG A 50 9.24 9.13 -6.02
N GLN A 51 9.60 7.85 -6.07
CA GLN A 51 8.67 6.79 -5.64
C GLN A 51 8.39 6.86 -4.13
N LEU A 52 9.41 7.22 -3.33
CA LEU A 52 9.26 7.42 -1.89
C LEU A 52 8.37 8.62 -1.57
N ALA A 53 8.53 9.73 -2.30
CA ALA A 53 7.67 10.90 -2.15
C ALA A 53 6.19 10.53 -2.37
N LEU A 54 5.89 9.79 -3.45
CA LEU A 54 4.52 9.30 -3.69
C LEU A 54 4.00 8.38 -2.58
N LYS A 55 4.85 7.48 -2.06
CA LYS A 55 4.50 6.63 -0.90
C LYS A 55 4.13 7.49 0.31
N TYR A 56 4.93 8.51 0.62
CA TYR A 56 4.68 9.35 1.79
C TYR A 56 3.44 10.21 1.65
N VAL A 57 3.21 10.82 0.48
CA VAL A 57 1.96 11.57 0.25
C VAL A 57 0.75 10.64 0.42
N ALA A 58 0.76 9.44 -0.18
CA ALA A 58 -0.34 8.49 -0.05
C ALA A 58 -0.58 8.07 1.41
N ASN A 59 0.49 7.83 2.19
CA ASN A 59 0.39 7.53 3.62
C ASN A 59 -0.15 8.71 4.42
N VAL A 60 0.21 9.94 4.09
CA VAL A 60 -0.30 11.14 4.77
C VAL A 60 -1.77 11.38 4.43
N THR A 61 -2.23 11.05 3.22
CA THR A 61 -3.62 11.25 2.79
C THR A 61 -4.62 10.56 3.72
N TYR A 62 -4.38 9.31 4.15
CA TYR A 62 -5.29 8.67 5.10
C TYR A 62 -5.19 9.33 6.49
N GLY A 63 -3.99 9.68 6.96
CA GLY A 63 -3.80 10.37 8.24
C GLY A 63 -4.49 11.75 8.28
N TYR A 64 -4.57 12.43 7.15
CA TYR A 64 -5.31 13.69 7.01
C TYR A 64 -6.82 13.50 7.26
N THR A 65 -7.39 12.33 6.91
CA THR A 65 -8.80 12.03 7.22
C THR A 65 -9.07 11.96 8.72
N SER A 66 -8.07 11.67 9.56
CA SER A 66 -8.20 11.69 11.04
C SER A 66 -7.80 13.03 11.69
N ALA A 67 -7.26 14.00 10.94
CA ALA A 67 -6.71 15.23 11.51
C ALA A 67 -7.81 16.23 11.88
N THR A 68 -8.38 16.13 13.09
CA THR A 68 -9.52 16.96 13.54
C THR A 68 -9.14 18.35 14.05
N PHE A 69 -7.92 18.54 14.57
CA PHE A 69 -7.51 19.82 15.18
C PHE A 69 -7.21 20.92 14.13
N SER A 70 -6.65 20.56 12.97
CA SER A 70 -6.26 21.50 11.91
C SER A 70 -6.74 21.10 10.51
N GLY A 71 -7.34 19.92 10.35
CA GLY A 71 -7.81 19.43 9.06
C GLY A 71 -9.13 20.08 8.65
N ARG A 72 -9.17 20.62 7.43
CA ARG A 72 -10.37 21.24 6.84
C ARG A 72 -11.29 20.21 6.17
N SER A 73 -10.92 18.92 6.20
CA SER A 73 -11.68 17.80 5.64
C SER A 73 -11.46 16.53 6.47
N ALA A 74 -11.71 16.60 7.77
CA ALA A 74 -11.65 15.44 8.64
C ALA A 74 -12.85 14.51 8.39
N ALA A 75 -12.57 13.22 8.20
CA ALA A 75 -13.54 12.14 8.12
C ALA A 75 -13.08 10.97 9.03
N PRO A 76 -13.16 11.12 10.37
CA PRO A 76 -12.61 10.14 11.32
C PRO A 76 -13.16 8.73 11.15
N LEU A 77 -14.45 8.60 10.80
CA LEU A 77 -15.07 7.31 10.51
C LEU A 77 -14.36 6.56 9.38
N VAL A 78 -13.88 7.28 8.35
CA VAL A 78 -13.11 6.66 7.26
C VAL A 78 -11.77 6.16 7.79
N ALA A 79 -11.06 6.97 8.57
CA ALA A 79 -9.80 6.57 9.19
C ALA A 79 -9.95 5.33 10.07
N ASP A 80 -10.95 5.32 10.96
CA ASP A 80 -11.22 4.19 11.87
C ASP A 80 -11.54 2.91 11.08
N THR A 81 -12.35 3.01 10.02
CA THR A 81 -12.69 1.84 9.19
C THR A 81 -11.49 1.29 8.43
N ILE A 82 -10.54 2.14 8.02
CA ILE A 82 -9.28 1.72 7.38
C ILE A 82 -8.43 0.93 8.39
N VAL A 83 -8.24 1.46 9.60
CA VAL A 83 -7.46 0.82 10.66
C VAL A 83 -8.06 -0.53 11.04
N GLU A 84 -9.37 -0.59 11.23
CA GLU A 84 -10.06 -1.83 11.59
C GLU A 84 -10.02 -2.87 10.45
N CYS A 85 -10.16 -2.44 9.19
CA CYS A 85 -9.97 -3.34 8.05
C CYS A 85 -8.54 -3.89 7.98
N GLY A 86 -7.53 -3.06 8.26
CA GLY A 86 -6.13 -3.48 8.33
C GLY A 86 -5.91 -4.54 9.40
N ARG A 87 -6.40 -4.29 10.63
CA ARG A 87 -6.29 -5.22 11.77
C ARG A 87 -6.95 -6.56 11.45
N ARG A 88 -8.19 -6.53 10.96
CA ARG A 88 -8.94 -7.74 10.56
C ARG A 88 -8.22 -8.52 9.46
N THR A 89 -7.70 -7.83 8.44
CA THR A 89 -6.96 -8.48 7.35
C THR A 89 -5.70 -9.17 7.86
N LEU A 90 -4.95 -8.51 8.74
CA LEU A 90 -3.75 -9.08 9.37
C LEU A 90 -4.10 -10.32 10.21
N SER A 91 -5.12 -10.23 11.07
CA SER A 91 -5.57 -11.36 11.88
C SER A 91 -6.00 -12.55 11.00
N ASN A 92 -6.78 -12.29 9.95
CA ASN A 92 -7.20 -13.33 9.01
C ASN A 92 -6.01 -13.97 8.28
N ALA A 93 -5.02 -13.18 7.88
CA ALA A 93 -3.81 -13.69 7.22
C ALA A 93 -2.99 -14.58 8.16
N ILE A 94 -2.86 -14.20 9.44
CA ILE A 94 -2.19 -15.01 10.47
C ILE A 94 -2.95 -16.33 10.67
N THR A 95 -4.27 -16.29 10.85
CA THR A 95 -5.10 -17.49 11.01
C THR A 95 -4.97 -18.42 9.80
N LEU A 96 -5.00 -17.87 8.58
CA LEU A 96 -4.86 -18.62 7.34
C LEU A 96 -3.48 -19.28 7.23
N ALA A 97 -2.41 -18.55 7.51
CA ALA A 97 -1.05 -19.08 7.46
C ALA A 97 -0.83 -20.19 8.49
N ASN A 98 -1.31 -20.01 9.73
CA ASN A 98 -1.24 -21.02 10.78
C ASN A 98 -2.12 -22.25 10.47
N ALA A 99 -3.23 -22.08 9.74
CA ALA A 99 -4.02 -23.22 9.27
C ALA A 99 -3.25 -24.08 8.26
N TRP A 100 -2.51 -23.47 7.33
CA TRP A 100 -1.62 -24.20 6.41
C TRP A 100 -0.46 -24.89 7.14
N GLY A 101 0.04 -24.27 8.21
CA GLY A 101 1.02 -24.85 9.12
C GLY A 101 0.59 -26.18 9.75
N LYS A 102 -0.70 -26.29 10.06
CA LYS A 102 -1.30 -27.46 10.73
C LYS A 102 -1.70 -28.57 9.77
N ASP A 103 -1.70 -28.30 8.46
CA ASP A 103 -2.02 -29.32 7.45
C ASP A 103 -0.87 -30.33 7.36
N THR A 104 -1.14 -31.59 7.72
CA THR A 104 -0.14 -32.67 7.79
C THR A 104 0.35 -33.13 6.42
N ASN A 105 -0.39 -32.84 5.34
CA ASN A 105 -0.03 -33.20 3.97
C ASN A 105 0.30 -31.98 3.10
N GLY A 106 0.36 -30.79 3.72
CA GLY A 106 0.58 -29.53 3.03
C GLY A 106 2.06 -29.23 2.77
N ARG A 107 2.34 -28.39 1.77
CA ARG A 107 3.71 -27.90 1.53
C ARG A 107 4.33 -27.15 2.73
N TRP A 108 3.48 -26.60 3.59
CA TRP A 108 3.85 -25.70 4.68
C TRP A 108 3.70 -26.33 6.07
N THR A 109 3.65 -27.67 6.17
CA THR A 109 3.53 -28.37 7.46
C THR A 109 4.58 -27.89 8.47
N ASN A 110 4.14 -27.65 9.70
CA ASN A 110 4.91 -27.09 10.82
C ASN A 110 5.35 -25.61 10.66
N ALA A 111 4.85 -24.88 9.66
CA ALA A 111 5.06 -23.44 9.59
C ALA A 111 4.15 -22.71 10.60
N GLU A 112 4.69 -21.73 11.32
CA GLU A 112 3.94 -20.90 12.27
C GLU A 112 4.32 -19.43 12.10
N VAL A 113 3.33 -18.56 12.17
CA VAL A 113 3.54 -17.11 12.23
C VAL A 113 3.83 -16.73 13.67
N LEU A 114 5.05 -16.21 13.90
CA LEU A 114 5.53 -15.71 15.19
C LEU A 114 4.80 -14.45 15.66
#